data_AF-A0A0V8HWH2-F1
#
_entry.id   AF-A0A0V8HWH2-F1
#
_cell.length_a   1.000
_cell.length_b   1.000
_cell.length_c   1.000
_cell.angle_alpha   90.00
_cell.angle_beta   90.00
_cell.angle_gamma   90.00
#
_symmetry.space_group_name_H-M   'P 1'
#
loop_
_entity.id
_entity.type
_entity.pdbx_description
1 polymer ?
#
loop_
_entity_poly.entity_id
_entity_poly.type
_entity_poly.pdbx_seq_one_letter_code
_entity_poly.pdbx_strand_id
1 'polypeptide(L)'
;MATSIERSPGRSTLGYVRLMLLVVPLLLVVAIVIYGIANQRIEDSLSSYYLGPARDLFVAMLVTTGVLLVVYTGEELEDFALNLAGFYAMFVAVVPTRLGETLADLPVGEQLRLIFSVQVSVIAVLVVSVVFIWLGIRTNNAPHRALFQSNLTKILGLLSTLLLIAFVLLLLWRTIEGEQFAGVHASAAFLLIFSMGIAIASHLDHKPLCSMDTSGGKKTHYAILLVLMLLGLIAWPILLALGIEEALFIVEWFEIGLFSYFWYLESRRLWNLAD
;
A
#
# COMPACT_ATOMS: atom_id res chain seq x y z
N MET A 1 -8.46 26.58 -34.56
CA MET A 1 -8.58 27.16 -33.21
C MET A 1 -8.66 26.01 -32.22
N ALA A 2 -7.52 25.58 -31.69
CA ALA A 2 -7.48 24.57 -30.65
C ALA A 2 -8.02 25.21 -29.38
N THR A 3 -9.18 24.75 -28.92
CA THR A 3 -9.70 25.09 -27.60
C THR A 3 -8.68 24.61 -26.58
N SER A 4 -7.98 25.53 -25.93
CA SER A 4 -7.23 25.23 -24.71
C SER A 4 -8.23 24.54 -23.77
N ILE A 5 -8.11 23.22 -23.60
CA ILE A 5 -8.82 22.51 -22.55
C ILE A 5 -8.35 23.19 -21.27
N GLU A 6 -9.20 24.04 -20.67
CA GLU A 6 -8.88 24.65 -19.39
C GLU A 6 -8.48 23.52 -18.45
N ARG A 7 -7.23 23.56 -17.96
CA ARG A 7 -6.76 22.61 -16.95
C ARG A 7 -7.62 22.84 -15.71
N SER A 8 -8.67 22.04 -15.56
CA SER A 8 -9.47 22.03 -14.34
C SER A 8 -8.50 21.77 -13.17
N PRO A 9 -8.47 22.65 -12.14
CA PRO A 9 -7.57 22.47 -11.00
C PRO A 9 -7.64 21.06 -10.38
N GLY A 10 -8.83 20.43 -10.39
CA GLY A 10 -9.02 19.06 -9.90
C GLY A 10 -8.25 18.00 -10.70
N ARG A 11 -8.18 18.12 -12.03
CA ARG A 11 -7.43 17.18 -12.88
C ARG A 11 -5.93 17.28 -12.66
N SER A 12 -5.41 18.52 -12.52
CA SER A 12 -4.00 18.71 -12.19
C SER A 12 -3.65 18.15 -10.82
N THR A 13 -4.50 18.36 -9.80
CA THR A 13 -4.27 17.82 -8.46
C THR A 13 -4.22 16.29 -8.49
N LEU A 14 -5.16 15.63 -9.17
CA LEU A 14 -5.13 14.16 -9.31
C LEU A 14 -3.88 13.69 -10.06
N GLY A 15 -3.46 14.40 -11.10
CA GLY A 15 -2.21 14.13 -11.81
C GLY A 15 -0.98 14.18 -10.90
N TYR A 16 -0.92 15.14 -9.97
CA TYR A 16 0.16 15.21 -8.97
C TYR A 16 0.06 14.12 -7.91
N VAL A 17 -1.13 13.73 -7.46
CA VAL A 17 -1.31 12.61 -6.51
C VAL A 17 -0.76 11.32 -7.12
N ARG A 18 -1.08 11.01 -8.37
CA ARG A 18 -0.55 9.84 -9.09
C ARG A 18 0.97 9.89 -9.24
N LEU A 19 1.51 11.06 -9.60
CA LEU A 19 2.94 11.25 -9.69
C LEU A 19 3.62 11.02 -8.33
N MET A 20 3.03 11.50 -7.24
CA MET A 20 3.55 11.30 -5.89
C MET A 20 3.46 9.82 -5.45
N LEU A 21 2.43 9.08 -5.88
CA LEU A 21 2.33 7.63 -5.68
C LEU A 21 3.43 6.84 -6.41
N LEU A 22 4.06 7.43 -7.42
CA LEU A 22 5.30 6.92 -8.05
C LEU A 22 6.56 7.40 -7.31
N VAL A 23 6.65 8.70 -7.03
CA VAL A 23 7.90 9.34 -6.54
C VAL A 23 8.20 8.99 -5.09
N VAL A 24 7.19 8.90 -4.21
CA VAL A 24 7.38 8.63 -2.77
C VAL A 24 7.96 7.23 -2.51
N PRO A 25 7.43 6.14 -3.08
CA PRO A 25 8.07 4.82 -2.97
C PRO A 25 9.46 4.79 -3.60
N LEU A 26 9.66 5.49 -4.73
CA LEU A 26 10.99 5.57 -5.36
C LEU A 26 12.00 6.29 -4.46
N LEU A 27 11.57 7.31 -3.72
CA LEU A 27 12.42 7.97 -2.73
C LEU A 27 12.83 7.02 -1.60
N LEU A 28 11.90 6.17 -1.12
CA LEU A 28 12.23 5.13 -0.15
C LEU A 28 13.28 4.16 -0.70
N VAL A 29 13.11 3.70 -1.93
CA VAL A 29 14.05 2.82 -2.64
C VAL A 29 15.44 3.48 -2.73
N VAL A 30 15.51 4.73 -3.16
CA VAL A 30 16.77 5.48 -3.26
C VAL A 30 17.43 5.65 -1.89
N ALA A 31 16.66 6.01 -0.87
CA ALA A 31 17.18 6.15 0.49
C ALA A 31 17.81 4.84 0.98
N ILE A 32 17.13 3.72 0.79
CA ILE A 32 17.60 2.40 1.19
C ILE A 32 18.88 2.00 0.45
N VAL A 33 18.98 2.28 -0.86
CA VAL A 33 20.21 2.05 -1.62
C VAL A 33 21.36 2.89 -1.09
N ILE A 34 21.13 4.17 -0.80
CA ILE A 34 22.16 5.06 -0.25
C ILE A 34 22.63 4.55 1.12
N TYR A 35 21.71 4.17 2.01
CA TYR A 35 22.08 3.59 3.31
C TYR A 35 22.82 2.27 3.18
N GLY A 36 22.39 1.39 2.27
CA GLY A 36 23.04 0.11 2.04
C GLY A 36 24.47 0.25 1.54
N ILE A 37 24.70 1.19 0.62
CA ILE A 37 26.05 1.52 0.12
C ILE A 37 26.91 2.15 1.23
N ALA A 38 26.36 3.11 1.98
CA ALA A 38 27.10 3.83 3.02
C ALA A 38 27.52 2.90 4.17
N ASN A 39 26.67 1.94 4.54
CA ASN A 39 26.92 1.03 5.66
C ASN A 39 27.58 -0.31 5.25
N GLN A 40 27.82 -0.52 3.94
CA GLN A 40 28.34 -1.78 3.38
C GLN A 40 27.55 -3.03 3.80
N ARG A 41 26.26 -2.87 4.09
CA ARG A 41 25.33 -3.94 4.49
C ARG A 41 23.97 -3.67 3.87
N ILE A 42 23.40 -4.70 3.27
CA ILE A 42 22.02 -4.70 2.79
C ILE A 42 21.24 -5.59 3.78
N GLU A 43 20.10 -5.09 4.27
CA GLU A 43 19.23 -5.82 5.20
C GLU A 43 18.33 -6.84 4.48
N ASP A 44 17.96 -7.92 5.18
CA ASP A 44 17.14 -9.04 4.66
C ASP A 44 15.72 -8.66 4.19
N SER A 45 15.26 -7.44 4.50
CA SER A 45 13.98 -6.89 4.05
C SER A 45 13.97 -5.35 4.12
N LEU A 46 13.15 -4.71 3.30
CA LEU A 46 12.89 -3.26 3.35
C LEU A 46 12.35 -2.84 4.71
N SER A 47 11.51 -3.70 5.29
CA SER A 47 10.91 -3.51 6.60
C SER A 47 11.90 -3.68 7.76
N SER A 48 13.04 -4.35 7.58
CA SER A 48 14.13 -4.41 8.58
C SER A 48 14.79 -3.04 8.81
N TYR A 49 14.75 -2.14 7.81
CA TYR A 49 15.20 -0.75 8.00
C TYR A 49 14.38 0.02 9.04
N TYR A 50 13.21 -0.49 9.43
CA TYR A 50 12.45 0.01 10.58
C TYR A 50 13.27 -0.05 11.89
N LEU A 51 14.20 -0.99 12.02
CA LEU A 51 15.01 -1.16 13.22
C LEU A 51 16.33 -0.35 13.18
N GLY A 52 16.62 0.28 12.03
CA GLY A 52 17.86 1.01 11.80
C GLY A 52 17.70 2.54 11.68
N PRO A 53 18.76 3.25 11.26
CA PRO A 53 18.77 4.70 11.09
C PRO A 53 17.78 5.21 10.03
N ALA A 54 17.37 4.34 9.11
CA ALA A 54 16.43 4.66 8.04
C ALA A 54 14.95 4.52 8.47
N ARG A 55 14.67 4.16 9.73
CA ARG A 55 13.31 4.00 10.27
C ARG A 55 12.42 5.19 9.94
N ASP A 56 12.88 6.39 10.27
CA ASP A 56 12.05 7.59 10.13
C ASP A 56 11.66 7.86 8.68
N LEU A 57 12.56 7.56 7.73
CA LEU A 57 12.28 7.65 6.30
C LEU A 57 11.32 6.55 5.84
N PHE A 58 11.52 5.31 6.28
CA PHE A 58 10.60 4.20 5.98
C PHE A 58 9.19 4.52 6.44
N VAL A 59 9.03 4.91 7.70
CA VAL A 59 7.73 5.28 8.29
C VAL A 59 7.12 6.47 7.55
N ALA A 60 7.89 7.53 7.31
CA ALA A 60 7.39 8.73 6.62
C ALA A 60 6.91 8.41 5.19
N MET A 61 7.67 7.62 4.42
CA MET A 61 7.31 7.28 3.05
C MET A 61 6.09 6.36 2.99
N LEU A 62 5.97 5.39 3.89
CA LEU A 62 4.79 4.52 3.95
C LEU A 62 3.53 5.25 4.42
N VAL A 63 3.63 6.09 5.46
CA VAL A 63 2.50 6.92 5.90
C VAL A 63 2.07 7.86 4.77
N THR A 64 3.02 8.50 4.09
CA THR A 64 2.72 9.38 2.95
C THR A 64 2.06 8.61 1.81
N THR A 65 2.59 7.44 1.46
CA THR A 65 1.99 6.56 0.44
C THR A 65 0.56 6.16 0.85
N GLY A 66 0.35 5.76 2.10
CA GLY A 66 -0.97 5.39 2.62
C GLY A 66 -1.98 6.53 2.54
N VAL A 67 -1.58 7.76 2.88
CA VAL A 67 -2.42 8.96 2.73
C VAL A 67 -2.74 9.23 1.26
N LEU A 68 -1.74 9.15 0.37
CA LEU A 68 -1.95 9.38 -1.07
C LEU A 68 -2.91 8.35 -1.68
N LEU A 69 -2.84 7.08 -1.23
CA LEU A 69 -3.75 6.02 -1.67
C LEU A 69 -5.20 6.29 -1.23
N VAL A 70 -5.41 6.82 -0.02
CA VAL A 70 -6.74 7.16 0.51
C VAL A 70 -7.31 8.44 -0.12
N VAL A 71 -6.45 9.42 -0.45
CA VAL A 71 -6.88 10.69 -1.06
C VAL A 71 -7.12 10.54 -2.55
N TYR A 72 -6.48 9.57 -3.20
CA TYR A 72 -6.70 9.29 -4.61
C TYR A 72 -8.17 8.92 -4.85
N THR A 73 -8.77 9.56 -5.86
CA THR A 73 -10.15 9.29 -6.27
C THR A 73 -10.17 8.63 -7.64
N GLY A 74 -10.68 7.39 -7.70
CA GLY A 74 -10.72 6.56 -8.90
C GLY A 74 -12.11 6.02 -9.23
N GLU A 75 -12.17 4.93 -10.01
CA GLU A 75 -13.40 4.15 -10.14
C GLU A 75 -13.78 3.49 -8.80
N GLU A 76 -15.05 3.17 -8.60
CA GLU A 76 -15.55 2.73 -7.28
C GLU A 76 -14.83 1.51 -6.67
N LEU A 77 -14.47 0.51 -7.48
CA LEU A 77 -13.71 -0.65 -7.00
C LEU A 77 -12.25 -0.30 -6.72
N GLU A 78 -11.66 0.53 -7.57
CA GLU A 78 -10.29 1.02 -7.42
C GLU A 78 -10.16 1.82 -6.14
N ASP A 79 -11.05 2.79 -5.93
CA ASP A 79 -11.10 3.67 -4.77
C ASP A 79 -11.25 2.88 -3.46
N PHE A 80 -12.20 1.93 -3.43
CA PHE A 80 -12.37 1.03 -2.29
C PHE A 80 -11.09 0.25 -1.98
N ALA A 81 -10.45 -0.32 -3.01
CA ALA A 81 -9.26 -1.12 -2.85
C ALA A 81 -8.05 -0.28 -2.41
N LEU A 82 -7.87 0.93 -2.95
CA LEU A 82 -6.78 1.82 -2.57
C LEU A 82 -6.98 2.43 -1.17
N ASN A 83 -8.22 2.71 -0.77
CA ASN A 83 -8.55 3.07 0.62
C ASN A 83 -8.12 1.98 1.61
N LEU A 84 -8.40 0.70 1.29
CA LEU A 84 -7.93 -0.42 2.10
C LEU A 84 -6.41 -0.55 2.08
N ALA A 85 -5.77 -0.45 0.91
CA ALA A 85 -4.32 -0.51 0.79
C ALA A 85 -3.64 0.58 1.63
N GLY A 86 -4.18 1.80 1.62
CA GLY A 86 -3.70 2.90 2.44
C GLY A 86 -3.90 2.69 3.93
N PHE A 87 -5.04 2.12 4.35
CA PHE A 87 -5.25 1.70 5.73
C PHE A 87 -4.22 0.66 6.19
N TYR A 88 -3.98 -0.38 5.39
CA TYR A 88 -2.97 -1.40 5.71
C TYR A 88 -1.54 -0.82 5.73
N ALA A 89 -1.22 0.12 4.82
CA ALA A 89 0.08 0.79 4.79
C ALA A 89 0.41 1.51 6.11
N MET A 90 -0.59 2.10 6.79
CA MET A 90 -0.39 2.71 8.10
C MET A 90 0.08 1.69 9.15
N PHE A 91 -0.42 0.45 9.11
CA PHE A 91 0.01 -0.60 10.05
C PHE A 91 1.38 -1.17 9.72
N VAL A 92 1.70 -1.31 8.43
CA VAL A 92 3.07 -1.61 7.97
C VAL A 92 4.04 -0.54 8.49
N ALA A 93 3.61 0.73 8.52
CA ALA A 93 4.43 1.86 8.94
C ALA A 93 4.55 2.04 10.46
N VAL A 94 3.63 1.53 11.29
CA VAL A 94 3.67 1.77 12.75
C VAL A 94 3.97 0.51 13.57
N VAL A 95 3.81 -0.68 12.98
CA VAL A 95 4.09 -1.95 13.65
C VAL A 95 5.40 -2.53 13.09
N PRO A 96 6.44 -2.72 13.92
CA PRO A 96 7.72 -3.27 13.46
C PRO A 96 7.58 -4.73 13.00
N THR A 97 8.32 -5.15 11.97
CA THR A 97 8.31 -6.53 11.46
C THR A 97 8.85 -7.55 12.44
N ARG A 98 9.97 -7.23 13.09
CA ARG A 98 10.68 -8.13 14.01
C ARG A 98 10.63 -7.57 15.44
N LEU A 99 9.44 -7.10 15.85
CA LEU A 99 9.26 -6.52 17.19
C LEU A 99 9.65 -7.53 18.29
N GLY A 100 9.30 -8.81 18.14
CA GLY A 100 9.66 -9.85 19.11
C GLY A 100 11.17 -10.00 19.31
N GLU A 101 11.95 -10.01 18.23
CA GLU A 101 13.42 -10.07 18.28
C GLU A 101 14.00 -8.80 18.92
N THR A 102 13.47 -7.63 18.53
CA THR A 102 13.89 -6.34 19.10
C THR A 102 13.63 -6.28 20.60
N LEU A 103 12.49 -6.81 21.06
CA LEU A 103 12.14 -6.84 22.48
C LEU A 103 13.07 -7.79 23.27
N ALA A 104 13.50 -8.90 22.68
CA ALA A 104 14.37 -9.88 23.34
C ALA A 104 15.74 -9.30 23.72
N ASP A 105 16.24 -8.35 22.94
CA ASP A 105 17.54 -7.70 23.16
C ASP A 105 17.48 -6.51 24.13
N LEU A 106 16.28 -6.06 24.50
CA LEU A 106 16.08 -4.87 25.32
C LEU A 106 15.85 -5.19 26.80
N PRO A 107 16.25 -4.30 27.74
CA PRO A 107 15.83 -4.39 29.14
C PRO A 107 14.31 -4.28 29.28
N VAL A 108 13.72 -4.95 30.29
CA VAL A 108 12.26 -4.99 30.53
C VAL A 108 11.60 -3.60 30.54
N GLY A 109 12.27 -2.59 31.11
CA GLY A 109 11.73 -1.22 31.16
C GLY A 109 11.61 -0.55 29.77
N GLU A 110 12.50 -0.88 28.85
CA GLU A 110 12.48 -0.38 27.47
C GLU A 110 11.49 -1.17 26.60
N GLN A 111 11.37 -2.48 26.83
CA GLN A 111 10.36 -3.32 26.21
C GLN A 111 8.95 -2.76 26.42
N LEU A 112 8.60 -2.47 27.68
CA LEU A 112 7.27 -1.94 28.03
C LEU A 112 7.00 -0.58 27.36
N ARG A 113 8.02 0.28 27.24
CA ARG A 113 7.89 1.58 26.56
C ARG A 113 7.65 1.41 25.06
N LEU A 114 8.38 0.48 24.42
CA LEU A 114 8.23 0.21 23.00
C LEU A 114 6.85 -0.39 22.68
N ILE A 115 6.41 -1.39 23.47
CA ILE A 115 5.08 -1.99 23.36
C ILE A 115 4.00 -0.91 23.51
N PHE A 116 4.09 -0.08 24.56
CA PHE A 116 3.15 0.99 24.79
C PHE A 116 3.13 2.01 23.63
N SER A 117 4.30 2.35 23.08
CA SER A 117 4.39 3.23 21.90
C SER A 117 3.67 2.64 20.68
N VAL A 118 3.81 1.33 20.44
CA VAL A 118 3.12 0.64 19.35
C VAL A 118 1.61 0.61 19.60
N GLN A 119 1.17 0.28 20.82
CA GLN A 119 -0.24 0.31 21.22
C GLN A 119 -0.87 1.69 20.97
N VAL A 120 -0.22 2.77 21.43
CA VAL A 120 -0.69 4.14 21.23
C VAL A 120 -0.79 4.47 19.74
N SER A 121 0.21 4.08 18.94
CA SER A 121 0.21 4.35 17.49
C SER A 121 -0.92 3.59 16.78
N VAL A 122 -1.12 2.31 17.11
CA VAL A 122 -2.21 1.49 16.57
C VAL A 122 -3.58 2.08 16.92
N ILE A 123 -3.79 2.44 18.20
CA ILE A 123 -5.04 3.04 18.66
C ILE A 123 -5.28 4.38 17.96
N ALA A 124 -4.25 5.22 17.82
CA ALA A 124 -4.35 6.51 17.14
C ALA A 124 -4.78 6.33 15.67
N VAL A 125 -4.14 5.42 14.94
CA VAL A 125 -4.50 5.11 13.53
C VAL A 125 -5.94 4.60 13.44
N LEU A 126 -6.37 3.71 14.35
CA LEU A 126 -7.75 3.20 14.39
C LEU A 126 -8.77 4.32 14.65
N VAL A 127 -8.51 5.18 15.64
CA VAL A 127 -9.39 6.31 15.97
C VAL A 127 -9.52 7.26 14.76
N VAL A 128 -8.40 7.64 14.14
CA VAL A 128 -8.42 8.51 12.95
C VAL A 128 -9.16 7.84 11.79
N SER A 129 -8.97 6.53 11.58
CA SER A 129 -9.67 5.78 10.53
C SER A 129 -11.18 5.76 10.76
N VAL A 130 -11.63 5.56 12.01
CA VAL A 130 -13.06 5.62 12.38
C VAL A 130 -13.63 7.01 12.13
N VAL A 131 -12.90 8.07 12.53
CA VAL A 131 -13.31 9.47 12.29
C VAL A 131 -13.42 9.74 10.79
N PHE A 132 -12.45 9.29 9.99
CA PHE A 132 -12.46 9.46 8.54
C PHE A 132 -13.68 8.79 7.88
N ILE A 133 -13.97 7.54 8.25
CA ILE A 133 -15.15 6.81 7.78
C ILE A 133 -16.44 7.55 8.20
N TRP A 134 -16.52 7.99 9.46
CA TRP A 134 -17.67 8.72 9.98
C TRP A 134 -17.92 10.03 9.23
N LEU A 135 -16.86 10.80 8.93
CA LEU A 135 -16.93 12.00 8.12
C LEU A 135 -17.39 11.70 6.69
N GLY A 136 -16.85 10.66 6.06
CA GLY A 136 -17.25 10.25 4.69
C GLY A 136 -18.73 9.88 4.59
N ILE A 137 -19.26 9.15 5.58
CA ILE A 137 -20.70 8.84 5.66
C ILE A 137 -21.53 10.11 5.83
N ARG A 138 -21.10 11.04 6.70
CA ARG A 138 -21.79 12.31 6.97
C ARG A 138 -21.83 13.24 5.76
N THR A 139 -20.79 13.27 4.93
CA THR A 139 -20.72 14.13 3.74
C THR A 139 -21.41 13.54 2.51
N ASN A 140 -22.19 12.47 2.67
CA ASN A 140 -22.91 11.75 1.61
C ASN A 140 -21.99 11.19 0.51
N ASN A 141 -20.69 11.06 0.79
CA ASN A 141 -19.73 10.23 0.05
C ASN A 141 -19.82 8.78 0.57
N ALA A 142 -21.05 8.31 0.82
CA ALA A 142 -21.34 7.00 1.40
C ALA A 142 -20.94 5.88 0.41
N PRO A 143 -20.56 4.68 0.93
CA PRO A 143 -19.70 3.73 0.23
C PRO A 143 -20.28 3.28 -1.09
N HIS A 144 -19.42 3.35 -2.11
CA HIS A 144 -19.46 2.75 -3.44
C HIS A 144 -20.67 1.83 -3.71
N ARG A 145 -21.82 2.43 -4.03
CA ARG A 145 -23.04 1.68 -4.33
C ARG A 145 -22.88 0.79 -5.58
N ALA A 146 -21.92 1.07 -6.45
CA ALA A 146 -21.56 0.25 -7.60
C ALA A 146 -20.70 -0.98 -7.29
N LEU A 147 -20.16 -1.15 -6.07
CA LEU A 147 -19.57 -2.43 -5.66
C LEU A 147 -20.56 -3.59 -5.81
N PHE A 148 -21.87 -3.29 -5.79
CA PHE A 148 -22.95 -4.26 -5.90
C PHE A 148 -23.55 -4.41 -7.31
N GLN A 149 -22.91 -3.89 -8.36
CA GLN A 149 -23.45 -4.03 -9.73
C GLN A 149 -23.08 -5.35 -10.40
N SER A 150 -21.85 -5.84 -10.23
CA SER A 150 -21.36 -7.11 -10.81
C SER A 150 -21.18 -8.20 -9.75
N ASN A 151 -21.29 -9.46 -10.15
CA ASN A 151 -21.00 -10.60 -9.26
C ASN A 151 -19.54 -10.60 -8.81
N LEU A 152 -18.61 -10.20 -9.69
CA LEU A 152 -17.18 -10.15 -9.36
C LEU A 152 -16.90 -9.06 -8.32
N THR A 153 -17.43 -7.85 -8.51
CA THR A 153 -17.22 -6.74 -7.57
C THR A 153 -17.84 -7.01 -6.21
N LYS A 154 -18.98 -7.73 -6.17
CA LYS A 154 -19.58 -8.20 -4.92
C LYS A 154 -18.68 -9.20 -4.18
N ILE A 155 -18.15 -10.19 -4.89
CA ILE A 155 -17.28 -11.22 -4.30
C ILE A 155 -16.00 -10.57 -3.78
N LEU A 156 -15.35 -9.71 -4.58
CA LEU A 156 -14.12 -9.01 -4.19
C LEU A 156 -14.37 -8.05 -3.02
N GLY A 157 -15.48 -7.31 -3.04
CA GLY A 157 -15.89 -6.43 -1.94
C GLY A 157 -16.11 -7.22 -0.65
N LEU A 158 -16.91 -8.30 -0.72
CA LEU A 158 -17.18 -9.15 0.44
C LEU A 158 -15.91 -9.79 1.00
N LEU A 159 -15.06 -10.35 0.13
CA LEU A 159 -13.79 -10.95 0.53
C LEU A 159 -12.90 -9.91 1.23
N SER A 160 -12.77 -8.71 0.64
CA SER A 160 -11.98 -7.62 1.23
C SER A 160 -12.53 -7.16 2.58
N THR A 161 -13.86 -7.08 2.73
CA THR A 161 -14.50 -6.77 4.02
C THR A 161 -14.24 -7.85 5.07
N LEU A 162 -14.34 -9.13 4.70
CA LEU A 162 -14.06 -10.24 5.61
C LEU A 162 -12.59 -10.24 6.06
N LEU A 163 -11.66 -9.99 5.12
CA LEU A 163 -10.24 -9.86 5.43
C LEU A 163 -9.95 -8.65 6.32
N LEU A 164 -10.61 -7.50 6.08
CA LEU A 164 -10.52 -6.33 6.95
C LEU A 164 -11.00 -6.65 8.36
N ILE A 165 -12.15 -7.31 8.51
CA ILE A 165 -12.68 -7.71 9.82
C ILE A 165 -11.69 -8.64 10.53
N ALA A 166 -11.18 -9.66 9.83
CA ALA A 166 -10.19 -10.58 10.39
C ALA A 166 -8.91 -9.86 10.84
N PHE A 167 -8.43 -8.91 10.04
CA PHE A 167 -7.26 -8.09 10.38
C PHE A 167 -7.50 -7.19 11.60
N VAL A 168 -8.66 -6.53 11.66
CA VAL A 168 -9.02 -5.69 12.82
C VAL A 168 -9.17 -6.53 14.09
N LEU A 169 -9.75 -7.73 14.00
CA LEU A 169 -9.82 -8.65 15.15
C LEU A 169 -8.42 -9.10 15.61
N LEU A 170 -7.53 -9.45 14.68
CA LEU A 170 -6.14 -9.76 14.99
C LEU A 170 -5.45 -8.57 15.67
N LEU A 171 -5.63 -7.37 15.14
CA LEU A 171 -5.03 -6.15 15.65
C LEU A 171 -5.52 -5.83 17.08
N LEU A 172 -6.83 -5.92 17.32
CA LEU A 172 -7.42 -5.70 18.64
C LEU A 172 -6.94 -6.75 19.65
N TRP A 173 -6.90 -8.03 19.24
CA TRP A 173 -6.36 -9.10 20.08
C TRP A 173 -4.91 -8.81 20.49
N ARG A 174 -4.05 -8.52 19.53
CA ARG A 174 -2.61 -8.22 19.78
C ARG A 174 -2.40 -6.95 20.59
N THR A 175 -3.27 -5.95 20.42
CA THR A 175 -3.22 -4.72 21.22
C THR A 175 -3.56 -4.98 22.68
N ILE A 176 -4.53 -5.84 22.96
CA ILE A 176 -4.93 -6.23 24.33
C ILE A 176 -3.88 -7.16 24.97
N GLU A 177 -3.39 -8.13 24.20
CA GLU A 177 -2.31 -9.03 24.61
C GLU A 177 -1.05 -8.25 25.01
N GLY A 178 -0.67 -7.23 24.21
CA GLY A 178 0.38 -6.29 24.58
C GLY A 178 1.77 -6.90 24.62
N GLU A 179 2.05 -7.85 23.73
CA GLU A 179 3.37 -8.49 23.60
C GLU A 179 4.06 -8.04 22.30
N GLN A 180 4.33 -8.98 21.41
CA GLN A 180 5.16 -8.82 20.21
C GLN A 180 4.38 -8.44 18.94
N PHE A 181 3.06 -8.28 19.01
CA PHE A 181 2.21 -7.98 17.85
C PHE A 181 2.40 -8.97 16.68
N ALA A 182 2.64 -10.24 17.00
CA ALA A 182 3.00 -11.27 16.02
C ALA A 182 1.95 -11.39 14.90
N GLY A 183 2.44 -11.37 13.66
CA GLY A 183 1.63 -11.50 12.45
C GLY A 183 0.95 -10.22 11.97
N VAL A 184 0.92 -9.13 12.76
CA VAL A 184 0.23 -7.90 12.36
C VAL A 184 0.90 -7.24 11.16
N HIS A 185 2.22 -7.04 11.22
CA HIS A 185 2.96 -6.43 10.10
C HIS A 185 2.83 -7.27 8.82
N ALA A 186 3.12 -8.58 8.91
CA ALA A 186 3.06 -9.48 7.75
C ALA A 186 1.66 -9.53 7.12
N SER A 187 0.61 -9.56 7.96
CA SER A 187 -0.77 -9.52 7.47
C SER A 187 -1.11 -8.19 6.82
N ALA A 188 -0.68 -7.07 7.40
CA ALA A 188 -0.88 -5.74 6.82
C ALA A 188 -0.17 -5.61 5.46
N ALA A 189 1.09 -6.05 5.36
CA ALA A 189 1.86 -6.02 4.12
C ALA A 189 1.21 -6.89 3.03
N PHE A 190 0.79 -8.11 3.37
CA PHE A 190 0.06 -8.99 2.45
C PHE A 190 -1.26 -8.36 1.98
N LEU A 191 -2.05 -7.84 2.91
CA LEU A 191 -3.35 -7.23 2.60
C LEU A 191 -3.21 -5.94 1.79
N LEU A 192 -2.14 -5.17 2.00
CA LEU A 192 -1.79 -4.02 1.16
C LEU A 192 -1.57 -4.45 -0.29
N ILE A 193 -0.73 -5.46 -0.53
CA ILE A 193 -0.42 -5.96 -1.87
C ILE A 193 -1.69 -6.57 -2.50
N PHE A 194 -2.46 -7.33 -1.72
CA PHE A 194 -3.72 -7.91 -2.17
C PHE A 194 -4.73 -6.83 -2.61
N SER A 195 -4.92 -5.79 -1.79
CA SER A 195 -5.76 -4.64 -2.12
C SER A 195 -5.25 -3.90 -3.36
N MET A 196 -3.93 -3.76 -3.51
CA MET A 196 -3.34 -3.20 -4.72
C MET A 196 -3.67 -4.05 -5.96
N GLY A 197 -3.60 -5.37 -5.85
CA GLY A 197 -4.01 -6.29 -6.91
C GLY A 197 -5.47 -6.09 -7.30
N ILE A 198 -6.38 -5.87 -6.35
CA ILE A 198 -7.79 -5.56 -6.67
C ILE A 198 -7.90 -4.21 -7.41
N ALA A 199 -7.15 -3.19 -6.97
CA ALA A 199 -7.13 -1.90 -7.64
C ALA A 199 -6.68 -2.02 -9.10
N ILE A 200 -5.58 -2.75 -9.37
CA ILE A 200 -5.09 -2.99 -10.73
C ILE A 200 -6.10 -3.86 -11.53
N ALA A 201 -6.74 -4.84 -10.90
CA ALA A 201 -7.75 -5.68 -11.53
C ALA A 201 -8.99 -4.91 -11.99
N SER A 202 -9.32 -3.80 -11.32
CA SER A 202 -10.40 -2.91 -11.76
C SER A 202 -10.16 -2.32 -13.16
N HIS A 203 -8.89 -2.21 -13.59
CA HIS A 203 -8.50 -1.73 -14.92
C HIS A 203 -8.54 -2.80 -16.03
N LEU A 204 -9.01 -4.03 -15.74
CA LEU A 204 -9.07 -5.08 -16.76
C LEU A 204 -10.20 -4.90 -17.78
N ASP A 205 -11.31 -4.23 -17.44
CA ASP A 205 -12.43 -3.99 -18.36
C ASP A 205 -12.49 -2.54 -18.85
N HIS A 206 -11.33 -1.89 -18.84
CA HIS A 206 -11.20 -0.47 -19.08
C HIS A 206 -11.45 -0.08 -20.55
N LYS A 207 -12.14 1.05 -20.75
CA LYS A 207 -12.38 1.64 -22.08
C LYS A 207 -11.29 2.67 -22.40
N PRO A 208 -10.75 2.70 -23.64
CA PRO A 208 -9.76 3.70 -24.04
C PRO A 208 -10.35 5.11 -23.93
N LEU A 209 -9.55 6.09 -23.49
CA LEU A 209 -10.02 7.48 -23.33
C LEU A 209 -10.28 8.16 -24.68
N CYS A 210 -9.51 7.78 -25.70
CA CYS A 210 -9.68 8.21 -27.09
C CYS A 210 -9.12 7.15 -28.04
N SER A 211 -9.45 7.24 -29.33
CA SER A 211 -9.02 6.28 -30.36
C SER A 211 -7.50 6.22 -30.56
N MET A 212 -6.75 7.21 -30.06
CA MET A 212 -5.28 7.28 -30.11
C MET A 212 -4.61 7.15 -28.74
N ASP A 213 -5.30 6.60 -27.72
CA ASP A 213 -4.70 6.39 -26.41
C ASP A 213 -3.55 5.35 -26.48
N THR A 214 -2.32 5.86 -26.61
CA THR A 214 -1.06 5.08 -26.63
C THR A 214 -0.39 5.01 -25.26
N SER A 215 -1.03 5.55 -24.22
CA SER A 215 -0.42 5.80 -22.90
C SER A 215 -0.09 4.55 -22.07
N GLY A 216 -0.38 3.35 -22.59
CA GLY A 216 -0.05 2.08 -21.95
C GLY A 216 -1.21 1.43 -21.19
N GLY A 217 -2.38 2.07 -21.13
CA GLY A 217 -3.61 1.54 -20.50
C GLY A 217 -4.28 0.39 -21.27
N LYS A 218 -3.51 -0.55 -21.81
CA LYS A 218 -4.03 -1.76 -22.45
C LYS A 218 -4.37 -2.79 -21.38
N LYS A 219 -5.53 -3.46 -21.50
CA LYS A 219 -5.92 -4.61 -20.67
C LYS A 219 -4.80 -5.63 -20.47
N THR A 220 -4.00 -5.88 -21.51
CA THR A 220 -2.86 -6.80 -21.45
C THR A 220 -1.77 -6.36 -20.48
N HIS A 221 -1.50 -5.06 -20.35
CA HIS A 221 -0.47 -4.56 -19.43
C HIS A 221 -0.91 -4.74 -17.98
N TYR A 222 -2.15 -4.36 -17.64
CA TYR A 222 -2.69 -4.58 -16.30
C TYR A 222 -2.80 -6.08 -15.97
N ALA A 223 -3.18 -6.93 -16.93
CA ALA A 223 -3.20 -8.38 -16.73
C ALA A 223 -1.79 -8.95 -16.47
N ILE A 224 -0.77 -8.49 -17.20
CA ILE A 224 0.63 -8.88 -16.96
C ILE A 224 1.06 -8.43 -15.56
N LEU A 225 0.75 -7.18 -15.16
CA LEU A 225 1.08 -6.68 -13.83
C LEU A 225 0.48 -7.54 -12.71
N LEU A 226 -0.81 -7.90 -12.82
CA LEU A 226 -1.48 -8.77 -11.85
C LEU A 226 -0.83 -10.16 -11.76
N VAL A 227 -0.52 -10.76 -12.91
CA VAL A 227 0.16 -12.06 -12.95
C VAL A 227 1.53 -11.95 -12.30
N LEU A 228 2.29 -10.90 -12.61
CA LEU A 228 3.60 -10.68 -12.01
C LEU A 228 3.50 -10.52 -10.49
N MET A 229 2.59 -9.68 -9.98
CA MET A 229 2.39 -9.53 -8.52
C MET A 229 1.99 -10.87 -7.87
N LEU A 230 1.11 -11.64 -8.50
CA LEU A 230 0.76 -12.96 -7.98
C LEU A 230 1.96 -13.91 -7.95
N LEU A 231 2.81 -13.87 -8.98
CA LEU A 231 4.05 -14.64 -9.02
C LEU A 231 5.04 -14.20 -7.94
N GLY A 232 5.12 -12.91 -7.62
CA GLY A 232 5.93 -12.39 -6.52
C GLY A 232 5.52 -12.98 -5.17
N LEU A 233 4.21 -12.95 -4.88
CA LEU A 233 3.63 -13.55 -3.67
C LEU A 233 3.86 -15.08 -3.59
N ILE A 234 3.76 -15.80 -4.71
CA ILE A 234 4.01 -17.25 -4.76
C ILE A 234 5.51 -17.56 -4.68
N ALA A 235 6.37 -16.70 -5.22
CA ALA A 235 7.81 -16.87 -5.19
C ALA A 235 8.35 -16.82 -3.76
N TRP A 236 7.76 -16.01 -2.87
CA TRP A 236 8.23 -15.88 -1.49
C TRP A 236 8.41 -17.21 -0.74
N PRO A 237 7.38 -18.07 -0.58
CA PRO A 237 7.54 -19.36 0.10
C PRO A 237 8.48 -20.32 -0.65
N ILE A 238 8.58 -20.20 -1.98
CA ILE A 238 9.50 -21.03 -2.78
C ILE A 238 10.95 -20.64 -2.50
N LEU A 239 11.27 -19.34 -2.54
CA LEU A 239 12.61 -18.82 -2.26
C LEU A 239 13.03 -19.12 -0.81
N LEU A 240 12.10 -19.01 0.15
CA LEU A 240 12.33 -19.44 1.54
C LEU A 240 12.65 -20.93 1.62
N ALA A 241 11.89 -21.79 0.93
CA ALA A 241 12.13 -23.24 0.92
C ALA A 241 13.48 -23.63 0.28
N LEU A 242 14.01 -22.77 -0.60
CA LEU A 242 15.34 -22.92 -1.20
C LEU A 242 16.47 -22.38 -0.30
N GLY A 243 16.16 -21.83 0.88
CA GLY A 243 17.14 -21.33 1.83
C GLY A 243 17.74 -19.97 1.46
N ILE A 244 17.04 -19.19 0.62
CA ILE A 244 17.48 -17.83 0.28
C ILE A 244 17.08 -16.88 1.41
N GLU A 245 18.07 -16.40 2.17
CA GLU A 245 17.86 -15.50 3.32
C GLU A 245 17.17 -14.19 2.88
N GLU A 246 17.55 -13.66 1.71
CA GLU A 246 17.04 -12.42 1.10
C GLU A 246 15.68 -12.57 0.39
N ALA A 247 14.98 -13.70 0.56
CA ALA A 247 13.76 -13.99 -0.18
C ALA A 247 12.68 -12.91 0.00
N LEU A 248 12.52 -12.40 1.23
CA LEU A 248 11.54 -11.36 1.52
C LEU A 248 11.94 -10.03 0.88
N PHE A 249 13.20 -9.61 1.00
CA PHE A 249 13.73 -8.42 0.32
C PHE A 249 13.48 -8.45 -1.18
N ILE A 250 13.80 -9.56 -1.86
CA ILE A 250 13.62 -9.69 -3.30
C ILE A 250 12.16 -9.51 -3.70
N VAL A 251 11.24 -10.13 -2.95
CA VAL A 251 9.80 -10.04 -3.24
C VAL A 251 9.27 -8.64 -2.96
N GLU A 252 9.64 -8.01 -1.84
CA GLU A 252 9.23 -6.64 -1.52
C GLU A 252 9.68 -5.63 -2.61
N TRP A 253 10.94 -5.72 -3.07
CA TRP A 253 11.45 -4.88 -4.16
C TRP A 253 10.71 -5.09 -5.47
N PHE A 254 10.45 -6.35 -5.79
CA PHE A 254 9.73 -6.72 -6.99
C PHE A 254 8.30 -6.14 -6.97
N GLU A 255 7.57 -6.28 -5.86
CA GLU A 255 6.22 -5.73 -5.70
C GLU A 255 6.19 -4.20 -5.75
N ILE A 256 7.13 -3.51 -5.08
CA ILE A 256 7.24 -2.04 -5.13
C ILE A 256 7.59 -1.57 -6.54
N GLY A 257 8.44 -2.30 -7.26
CA GLY A 257 8.76 -2.03 -8.65
C GLY A 257 7.53 -2.10 -9.55
N LEU A 258 6.70 -3.15 -9.39
CA LEU A 258 5.45 -3.31 -10.14
C LEU A 258 4.42 -2.22 -9.78
N PHE A 259 4.29 -1.89 -8.49
CA PHE A 259 3.46 -0.80 -8.00
C PHE A 259 3.87 0.55 -8.59
N SER A 260 5.18 0.85 -8.57
CA SER A 260 5.73 2.07 -9.17
C SER A 260 5.48 2.11 -10.67
N TYR A 261 5.66 0.98 -11.36
CA TYR A 261 5.39 0.90 -12.80
C TYR A 261 3.90 1.09 -13.13
N PHE A 262 2.99 0.55 -12.33
CA PHE A 262 1.56 0.82 -12.46
C PHE A 262 1.26 2.33 -12.38
N TRP A 263 1.76 3.02 -11.35
CA TRP A 263 1.55 4.47 -11.22
C TRP A 263 2.25 5.29 -12.29
N TYR A 264 3.38 4.82 -12.82
CA TYR A 264 4.02 5.42 -13.98
C TYR A 264 3.11 5.39 -15.22
N LEU A 265 2.50 4.23 -15.53
CA LEU A 265 1.55 4.11 -16.64
C LEU A 265 0.34 5.05 -16.42
N GLU A 266 -0.21 5.04 -15.21
CA GLU A 266 -1.42 5.79 -14.89
C GLU A 266 -1.19 7.31 -14.80
N SER A 267 0.04 7.73 -14.46
CA SER A 267 0.46 9.14 -14.49
C SER A 267 0.62 9.64 -15.93
N ARG A 268 1.29 8.87 -16.80
CA ARG A 268 1.48 9.23 -18.22
C ARG A 268 0.16 9.41 -18.96
N ARG A 269 -0.83 8.59 -18.63
CA ARG A 269 -2.15 8.61 -19.27
C ARG A 269 -2.90 9.93 -19.11
N LEU A 270 -2.89 10.52 -17.92
CA LEU A 270 -3.57 11.80 -17.69
C LEU A 270 -2.77 13.00 -18.19
N TRP A 271 -1.44 12.94 -18.13
CA TRP A 271 -0.60 14.06 -18.54
C TRP A 271 -0.65 14.27 -20.06
N ASN A 272 -0.66 13.19 -20.85
CA ASN A 272 -0.73 13.26 -22.31
C ASN A 272 -2.09 13.75 -22.86
N LEU A 273 -3.12 13.87 -22.02
CA LEU A 273 -4.43 14.43 -22.41
C LEU A 273 -4.54 15.94 -22.13
N ALA A 274 -3.56 16.51 -21.43
CA ALA A 274 -3.53 17.93 -21.07
C ALA A 274 -2.75 18.80 -22.07
N ASP A 275 -2.20 18.19 -23.12
CA ASP A 275 -1.48 18.80 -24.25
C ASP A 275 -2.22 18.47 -25.56
#